data_AF-A0A4R4AGV5-F1
#
_entry.id   AF-A0A4R4AGV5-F1
#
_cell.length_a   1.000
_cell.length_b   1.000
_cell.length_c   1.000
_cell.angle_alpha   90.00
_cell.angle_beta   90.00
_cell.angle_gamma   90.00
#
_symmetry.space_group_name_H-M   'P 1'
#
loop_
_entity.id
_entity.type
_entity.pdbx_description
1 polymer ?
#
loop_
_entity_poly.entity_id
_entity_poly.type
_entity_poly.pdbx_seq_one_letter_code
_entity_poly.pdbx_strand_id
1 'polypeptide(L)' 'MKQILFPALALVLTLALAGCGNTTGARVSSGTAIGAATGAIIGSFGADAGAGALIGAGVGALGGRLVDEHAKGHFD' A
#
# COMPACT_ATOMS: atom_id res chain seq x y z
N MET A 1 -19.27 -15.44 4.61
CA MET A 1 -17.94 -14.99 4.13
C MET A 1 -18.00 -14.16 2.84
N LYS A 2 -18.73 -14.59 1.80
CA LYS A 2 -18.83 -13.88 0.49
C LYS A 2 -19.51 -12.49 0.54
N GLN A 3 -20.27 -12.20 1.60
CA GLN A 3 -20.97 -10.93 1.83
C GLN A 3 -20.05 -9.79 2.34
N ILE A 4 -18.89 -10.13 2.92
CA ILE A 4 -17.91 -9.16 3.46
C ILE A 4 -16.87 -8.78 2.39
N LEU A 5 -16.73 -9.62 1.36
CA LEU A 5 -15.81 -9.40 0.24
C LEU A 5 -16.22 -8.17 -0.59
N PHE A 6 -17.52 -7.96 -0.82
CA PHE A 6 -18.05 -6.81 -1.56
C PHE A 6 -17.72 -5.45 -0.90
N PRO A 7 -18.02 -5.22 0.39
CA PRO A 7 -17.68 -3.95 1.04
C PRO A 7 -16.17 -3.79 1.23
N ALA A 8 -15.43 -4.87 1.50
CA ALA A 8 -13.97 -4.81 1.58
C ALA A 8 -13.33 -4.40 0.24
N LEU A 9 -13.80 -4.95 -0.87
CA LEU A 9 -13.33 -4.60 -2.20
C LEU A 9 -13.67 -3.15 -2.56
N ALA A 10 -14.89 -2.70 -2.25
CA ALA A 10 -15.30 -1.31 -2.45
C ALA A 10 -14.44 -0.33 -1.62
N LEU A 11 -14.12 -0.69 -0.37
CA LEU A 11 -13.26 0.09 0.51
C LEU A 11 -11.82 0.16 -0.02
N VAL A 12 -11.29 -0.95 -0.52
CA VAL A 12 -9.96 -0.98 -1.13
C VAL A 12 -9.91 -0.14 -2.40
N LEU A 13 -10.95 -0.19 -3.24
CA LEU A 13 -11.04 0.66 -4.43
C LEU A 13 -11.12 2.15 -4.08
N THR A 14 -11.89 2.54 -3.08
CA THR A 14 -11.97 3.96 -2.67
C THR A 14 -10.68 4.44 -2.01
N LEU A 15 -9.98 3.60 -1.24
CA LEU A 15 -8.65 3.90 -0.71
C LEU A 15 -7.59 3.96 -1.82
N ALA A 16 -7.68 3.11 -2.84
CA ALA A 16 -6.79 3.16 -4.01
C ALA A 16 -7.00 4.43 -4.83
N LEU A 17 -8.26 4.87 -4.99
CA LEU A 17 -8.59 6.16 -5.61
C LEU A 17 -8.11 7.35 -4.76
N ALA A 18 -8.22 7.27 -3.42
CA ALA A 18 -7.74 8.30 -2.51
C ALA A 18 -6.20 8.35 -2.40
N GLY A 19 -5.54 7.20 -2.54
CA GLY A 19 -4.07 7.06 -2.62
C GLY A 19 -3.49 7.50 -3.97
N CYS A 20 -4.33 7.83 -4.95
CA CYS A 20 -3.92 8.48 -6.19
C CYS A 20 -3.54 9.96 -5.93
N GLY A 21 -2.59 10.17 -5.03
CA GLY A 21 -1.97 11.47 -4.83
C GLY A 21 -1.13 11.81 -6.04
N ASN A 22 -1.35 12.99 -6.62
CA ASN A 22 -0.59 13.45 -7.79
C ASN A 22 0.88 13.79 -7.47
N THR A 23 1.31 13.62 -6.22
CA THR A 23 2.67 13.94 -5.75
C THR A 23 3.35 12.69 -5.18
N THR A 24 4.66 12.60 -5.40
CA THR A 24 5.52 11.49 -4.94
C THR A 24 5.33 11.19 -3.44
N GLY A 25 5.30 12.24 -2.61
CA GLY A 25 5.14 12.08 -1.16
C GLY A 25 3.79 11.46 -0.77
N ALA A 26 2.72 11.75 -1.49
CA ALA A 26 1.40 11.17 -1.23
C ALA A 26 1.31 9.70 -1.70
N ARG A 27 1.94 9.34 -2.83
CA ARG A 27 2.01 7.95 -3.31
C ARG A 27 2.88 7.07 -2.43
N VAL A 28 4.04 7.58 -2.02
CA VAL A 28 4.93 6.88 -1.08
C VAL A 28 4.21 6.73 0.26
N SER A 29 3.73 7.80 0.89
CA SER A 29 3.12 7.72 2.22
C SER A 29 1.89 6.81 2.27
N SER A 30 1.02 6.85 1.25
CA SER A 30 -0.13 5.94 1.15
C SER A 30 0.29 4.49 0.93
N GLY A 31 1.27 4.23 0.06
CA GLY A 31 1.85 2.90 -0.15
C GLY A 31 2.49 2.35 1.13
N THR A 32 3.25 3.16 1.85
CA THR A 32 3.86 2.80 3.15
C THR A 32 2.79 2.50 4.19
N ALA A 33 1.76 3.34 4.32
CA ALA A 33 0.72 3.18 5.33
C ALA A 33 -0.14 1.94 5.06
N ILE A 34 -0.58 1.75 3.81
CA ILE A 34 -1.40 0.60 3.41
C ILE A 34 -0.58 -0.68 3.49
N GLY A 35 0.68 -0.64 3.04
CA GLY A 35 1.61 -1.77 3.13
C GLY A 35 1.89 -2.15 4.58
N ALA A 36 2.15 -1.18 5.46
CA ALA A 36 2.37 -1.41 6.89
C ALA A 36 1.14 -2.02 7.57
N ALA A 37 -0.05 -1.44 7.34
CA ALA A 37 -1.28 -1.94 7.92
C ALA A 37 -1.61 -3.36 7.45
N THR A 38 -1.51 -3.60 6.15
CA THR A 38 -1.79 -4.92 5.55
C THR A 38 -0.76 -5.95 5.99
N GLY A 39 0.52 -5.58 6.00
CA GLY A 39 1.62 -6.42 6.47
C GLY A 39 1.51 -6.73 7.96
N ALA A 40 1.06 -5.79 8.79
CA ALA A 40 0.82 -6.02 10.22
C ALA A 40 -0.34 -7.00 10.46
N ILE A 41 -1.44 -6.83 9.70
CA ILE A 41 -2.61 -7.70 9.79
C ILE A 41 -2.23 -9.13 9.39
N ILE A 42 -1.57 -9.30 8.23
CA ILE A 42 -1.15 -10.62 7.73
C ILE A 42 -0.09 -11.22 8.66
N GLY A 43 0.88 -10.41 9.11
CA GLY A 43 1.90 -10.83 10.07
C GLY A 43 1.29 -11.35 11.37
N SER A 44 0.26 -10.69 11.90
CA SER A 44 -0.40 -11.08 13.15
C SER A 44 -1.07 -12.46 13.12
N PHE A 45 -1.31 -13.06 11.95
CA PHE A 45 -1.95 -14.37 11.84
C PHE A 45 -0.99 -15.55 11.97
N GLY A 46 0.33 -15.36 11.83
CA GLY A 46 1.29 -16.47 11.90
C GLY A 46 2.75 -16.08 12.14
N ALA A 47 3.05 -14.80 12.29
CA ALA A 47 4.38 -14.24 12.51
C ALA A 47 4.31 -12.98 13.40
N ASP A 48 5.40 -12.23 13.48
CA ASP A 48 5.43 -10.96 14.18
C ASP A 48 4.71 -9.85 13.40
N ALA A 49 3.65 -9.30 14.00
CA ALA A 49 2.93 -8.14 13.48
C ALA A 49 3.87 -6.97 13.15
N GLY A 50 4.88 -6.74 14.00
CA GLY A 50 5.87 -5.67 13.80
C GLY A 50 6.78 -5.92 12.60
N ALA A 51 7.19 -7.18 12.36
CA ALA A 51 8.00 -7.54 11.20
C ALA A 51 7.20 -7.43 9.89
N GLY A 52 5.95 -7.90 9.91
CA GLY A 52 5.03 -7.74 8.78
C GLY A 52 4.74 -6.27 8.47
N ALA A 53 4.56 -5.42 9.49
CA ALA A 53 4.40 -3.99 9.33
C ALA A 53 5.64 -3.33 8.72
N LEU A 54 6.85 -3.68 9.19
CA LEU A 54 8.11 -3.15 8.69
C LEU A 54 8.37 -3.51 7.23
N ILE A 55 8.14 -4.78 6.86
CA ILE A 55 8.32 -5.24 5.49
C ILE A 55 7.26 -4.61 4.58
N GLY A 56 6.00 -4.58 5.00
CA GLY A 56 4.92 -3.95 4.26
C GLY A 56 5.13 -2.45 4.08
N ALA A 57 5.60 -1.74 5.10
CA ALA A 57 6.00 -0.34 5.02
C ALA A 57 7.16 -0.15 4.04
N GLY A 58 8.22 -0.96 4.15
CA GLY A 58 9.39 -0.87 3.29
C GLY A 58 9.07 -1.10 1.81
N VAL A 59 8.33 -2.16 1.50
CA VAL A 59 7.90 -2.48 0.13
C VAL A 59 6.94 -1.42 -0.41
N GLY A 60 6.00 -0.93 0.41
CA GLY A 60 5.07 0.13 0.05
C GLY A 60 5.75 1.47 -0.24
N ALA A 61 6.75 1.84 0.56
CA ALA A 61 7.53 3.07 0.37
C ALA A 61 8.42 2.99 -0.88
N LEU A 62 9.14 1.88 -1.04
CA LEU A 62 10.03 1.66 -2.18
C LEU A 62 9.22 1.54 -3.48
N GLY A 63 8.15 0.75 -3.48
CA GLY A 63 7.24 0.61 -4.62
C GLY A 63 6.60 1.95 -5.01
N GLY A 64 6.15 2.75 -4.03
CA GLY A 64 5.61 4.08 -4.29
C GLY A 64 6.62 5.03 -4.92
N ARG A 65 7.91 4.93 -4.55
CA ARG A 65 8.98 5.74 -5.14
C ARG A 65 9.36 5.25 -6.53
N LEU A 66 9.50 3.94 -6.73
CA LEU A 66 9.80 3.32 -8.03
C LEU A 66 8.72 3.61 -9.08
N VAL A 67 7.44 3.50 -8.70
CA VAL A 67 6.30 3.80 -9.57
C VAL A 67 6.24 5.28 -9.92
N ASP A 68 6.62 6.15 -9.00
CA ASP A 68 6.68 7.59 -9.25
C ASP A 68 7.81 7.96 -10.24
N GLU A 69 8.99 7.36 -10.12
CA GLU A 69 10.07 7.52 -11.10
C GLU A 69 9.68 6.96 -12.47
N HIS A 70 8.97 5.81 -12.51
CA HIS A 70 8.48 5.22 -13.75
C HIS A 70 7.40 6.08 -14.42
N ALA A 71 6.48 6.65 -13.63
CA ALA A 71 5.41 7.52 -14.13
C ALA A 71 5.93 8.88 -14.62
N LYS A 72 7.07 9.35 -14.10
CA LYS A 72 7.74 10.58 -14.58
C LYS A 72 8.49 10.39 -15.89
N GLY A 73 8.60 9.17 -16.41
CA GLY A 73 9.01 8.91 -17.79
C GLY A 73 10.42 9.41 -18.14
N HIS A 74 11.45 8.93 -17.44
CA HIS A 74 12.78 8.86 -18.07
C HIS A 74 12.80 7.68 -19.06
N PHE A 75 12.02 7.82 -20.13
CA PHE A 75 12.33 7.24 -21.43
C PHE A 75 12.68 8.44 -22.29
N ASP A 76 13.98 8.65 -22.47
CA ASP A 76 14.49 9.47 -23.57
C ASP A 76 13.99 8.89 -24.91
#